data_AF-A0A6P1YVX4-F1
#
_entry.id   AF-A0A6P1YVX4-F1
#
_cell.length_a   1.000
_cell.length_b   1.000
_cell.length_c   1.000
_cell.angle_alpha   90.00
_cell.angle_beta   90.00
_cell.angle_gamma   90.00
#
_symmetry.space_group_name_H-M   'P 1'
#
loop_
_entity.id
_entity.type
_entity.pdbx_description
1 polymer ?
#
loop_
_entity_poly.entity_id
_entity_poly.type
_entity_poly.pdbx_seq_one_letter_code
_entity_poly.pdbx_strand_id
1 'polypeptide(L)'
;MEMDTYSALNQPGVGWFAMIVIGLLAGWIAEKVTDSDHGLFANLLFGLIGAFLGKYLAEMAAVPIFGFFRTLIAATVGAIILLFLWRKIRGR
;
A
#
# COMPACT_ATOMS: atom_id res chain seq x y z
N MET A 1 -24.42 24.38 3.09
CA MET A 1 -23.02 23.92 2.98
C MET A 1 -22.68 23.28 4.31
N GLU A 2 -22.87 21.95 4.47
CA GLU A 2 -22.28 21.13 5.56
C GLU A 2 -22.77 19.66 5.60
N MET A 3 -23.78 19.23 4.83
CA MET A 3 -24.33 17.87 4.97
C MET A 3 -23.60 16.78 4.15
N ASP A 4 -22.84 17.14 3.10
CA ASP A 4 -22.09 16.19 2.27
C ASP A 4 -20.71 15.84 2.86
N THR A 5 -20.22 16.64 3.79
CA THR A 5 -18.89 16.43 4.38
C THR A 5 -18.90 15.28 5.39
N TYR A 6 -19.98 15.11 6.14
CA TYR A 6 -20.10 14.05 7.16
C TYR A 6 -20.28 12.65 6.55
N SER A 7 -20.89 12.55 5.37
CA SER A 7 -21.05 11.30 4.62
C SER A 7 -19.75 10.83 3.96
N ALA A 8 -18.81 11.73 3.65
CA ALA A 8 -17.45 11.38 3.23
C ALA A 8 -16.60 10.81 4.37
N LEU A 9 -16.87 11.22 5.62
CA LEU A 9 -16.20 10.72 6.83
C LEU A 9 -16.75 9.39 7.32
N ASN A 10 -17.99 9.03 6.92
CA ASN A 10 -18.70 7.84 7.39
C ASN A 10 -18.88 6.79 6.27
N GLN A 11 -17.93 6.70 5.33
CA GLN A 11 -17.93 5.62 4.36
C GLN A 11 -17.32 4.35 5.01
N PRO A 12 -18.05 3.22 5.07
CA PRO A 12 -17.53 1.94 5.51
C PRO A 12 -16.54 1.40 4.44
N GLY A 13 -15.32 1.92 4.50
CA GLY A 13 -14.20 1.61 3.63
C GLY A 13 -12.90 2.01 4.31
N VAL A 14 -11.76 1.51 3.81
CA VAL A 14 -10.44 1.95 4.29
C VAL A 14 -10.29 3.43 3.93
N GLY A 15 -10.55 4.32 4.90
CA GLY A 15 -10.50 5.77 4.70
C GLY A 15 -9.12 6.24 4.24
N TRP A 16 -9.05 7.46 3.70
CA TRP A 16 -7.80 8.03 3.18
C TRP A 16 -6.66 8.04 4.23
N PHE A 17 -7.00 8.24 5.51
CA PHE A 17 -6.05 8.14 6.61
C PHE A 17 -5.52 6.71 6.80
N ALA A 18 -6.41 5.71 6.74
CA ALA A 18 -6.01 4.31 6.83
C ALA A 18 -5.13 3.89 5.65
N MET A 19 -5.35 4.43 4.45
CA MET A 19 -4.47 4.22 3.29
C MET A 19 -3.05 4.76 3.51
N ILE A 20 -2.90 5.91 4.18
CA ILE A 20 -1.58 6.45 4.55
C ILE A 20 -0.88 5.51 5.55
N VAL A 21 -1.61 5.07 6.58
CA VAL A 21 -1.09 4.13 7.58
C VAL A 21 -0.69 2.80 6.93
N ILE A 22 -1.55 2.25 6.07
CA ILE A 22 -1.28 1.03 5.31
C ILE A 22 -0.06 1.22 4.42
N GLY A 23 0.04 2.33 3.70
CA GLY A 23 1.17 2.63 2.83
C GLY A 23 2.49 2.69 3.60
N LEU A 24 2.53 3.41 4.72
CA LEU A 24 3.72 3.48 5.58
C LEU A 24 4.13 2.11 6.11
N LEU A 25 3.18 1.34 6.65
CA LEU A 25 3.45 0.00 7.18
C LEU A 25 3.91 -0.95 6.08
N ALA A 26 3.21 -0.99 4.94
CA ALA A 26 3.54 -1.85 3.81
C ALA A 26 4.93 -1.53 3.23
N GLY A 27 5.23 -0.25 3.02
CA GLY A 27 6.52 0.20 2.51
C GLY A 27 7.66 -0.12 3.47
N TRP A 28 7.46 0.10 4.77
CA TRP A 28 8.45 -0.25 5.79
C TRP A 28 8.69 -1.76 5.88
N ILE A 29 7.63 -2.58 5.82
CA ILE A 29 7.77 -4.04 5.79
C ILE A 29 8.55 -4.46 4.54
N ALA A 30 8.19 -3.91 3.36
CA ALA A 30 8.85 -4.22 2.11
C ALA A 30 10.33 -3.79 2.10
N GLU A 31 10.64 -2.64 2.69
CA GLU A 31 12.01 -2.16 2.90
C GLU A 31 12.84 -3.17 3.71
N LYS A 32 12.31 -3.66 4.85
CA LYS A 32 12.99 -4.67 5.67
C LYS A 32 13.15 -6.01 4.97
N VAL A 33 12.12 -6.46 4.25
CA VAL A 33 12.18 -7.72 3.47
C VAL A 33 13.21 -7.62 2.35
N THR A 34 13.34 -6.45 1.73
CA THR A 34 14.27 -6.24 0.62
C THR A 34 15.65 -5.77 1.07
N ASP A 35 15.97 -5.76 2.37
CA ASP A 35 17.23 -5.21 2.92
C ASP A 35 17.63 -3.87 2.27
N SER A 36 16.64 -2.98 2.20
CA SER A 36 16.82 -1.62 1.70
C SER A 36 16.89 -0.65 2.87
N ASP A 37 17.46 0.54 2.63
CA ASP A 37 17.46 1.64 3.60
C ASP A 37 16.91 2.89 2.91
N HIS A 38 15.63 3.15 3.16
CA HIS A 38 14.89 4.27 2.59
C HIS A 38 14.13 5.04 3.66
N GLY A 39 14.04 6.35 3.49
CA GLY A 39 13.27 7.20 4.41
C GLY A 39 11.75 6.96 4.34
N LEU A 40 11.04 7.47 5.36
CA LEU A 40 9.59 7.38 5.49
C LEU A 40 8.82 7.80 4.22
N PHE A 41 9.31 8.81 3.50
CA PHE A 41 8.69 9.28 2.26
C PHE A 41 8.68 8.21 1.17
N ALA A 42 9.81 7.51 0.98
CA ALA A 42 9.90 6.43 0.00
C ALA A 42 9.03 5.25 0.41
N ASN A 43 9.00 4.89 1.70
CA ASN A 43 8.11 3.83 2.19
C ASN A 43 6.64 4.15 1.94
N LEU A 44 6.20 5.37 2.24
CA LEU A 44 4.83 5.80 1.92
C LEU A 44 4.55 5.72 0.41
N LEU A 45 5.49 6.18 -0.42
CA LEU A 45 5.33 6.17 -1.88
C LEU A 45 5.21 4.74 -2.43
N PHE A 46 6.17 3.87 -2.10
CA PHE A 46 6.16 2.47 -2.53
C PHE A 46 4.98 1.71 -1.94
N GLY A 47 4.57 2.02 -0.71
CA GLY A 47 3.40 1.43 -0.08
C GLY A 47 2.08 1.82 -0.75
N LEU A 48 1.89 3.09 -1.10
CA LEU A 48 0.70 3.55 -1.81
C LEU A 48 0.64 2.98 -3.23
N ILE A 49 1.73 3.07 -4.01
CA ILE A 49 1.79 2.49 -5.35
C ILE A 49 1.63 0.96 -5.28
N GLY A 50 2.25 0.35 -4.28
CA GLY A 50 2.15 -1.08 -3.97
C GLY A 50 0.72 -1.52 -3.65
N ALA A 51 -0.09 -0.68 -2.99
CA ALA A 51 -1.50 -0.99 -2.74
C ALA A 51 -2.30 -1.16 -4.04
N PHE A 52 -2.06 -0.32 -5.05
CA PHE A 52 -2.70 -0.46 -6.36
C PHE A 52 -2.23 -1.72 -7.08
N LEU A 53 -0.92 -1.98 -7.10
CA LEU A 53 -0.35 -3.17 -7.74
C LEU A 53 -0.84 -4.45 -7.05
N GLY A 54 -0.81 -4.49 -5.72
CA GLY A 54 -1.26 -5.63 -4.93
C GLY A 54 -2.75 -5.92 -5.09
N LYS A 55 -3.59 -4.87 -5.17
CA LYS A 55 -5.02 -5.01 -5.47
C LYS A 55 -5.23 -5.63 -6.85
N TYR A 56 -4.52 -5.12 -7.86
CA TYR A 56 -4.60 -5.66 -9.22
C TYR A 56 -4.19 -7.14 -9.28
N LEU A 57 -3.09 -7.52 -8.62
CA LEU A 57 -2.65 -8.91 -8.54
C LEU A 57 -3.66 -9.80 -7.80
N ALA A 58 -4.26 -9.30 -6.73
CA ALA A 58 -5.28 -10.03 -5.98
C ALA A 58 -6.56 -10.22 -6.81
N GLU A 59 -6.97 -9.21 -7.59
CA GLU A 59 -8.09 -9.31 -8.53
C GLU A 59 -7.84 -10.39 -9.60
N MET A 60 -6.64 -10.42 -10.18
CA MET A 60 -6.24 -11.47 -11.14
C MET A 60 -6.27 -12.87 -10.51
N ALA A 61 -5.93 -12.98 -9.22
CA ALA A 61 -5.97 -14.22 -8.45
C ALA A 61 -7.37 -14.57 -7.89
N ALA A 62 -8.41 -13.78 -8.21
CA ALA A 62 -9.76 -13.90 -7.65
C ALA A 62 -9.79 -13.87 -6.10
N VAL A 63 -8.82 -13.18 -5.48
CA VAL A 63 -8.72 -12.99 -4.03
C VAL A 63 -9.39 -11.68 -3.63
N PRO A 64 -10.47 -11.70 -2.83
CA PRO A 64 -11.13 -10.47 -2.41
C PRO A 64 -10.30 -9.72 -1.36
N ILE A 65 -9.94 -8.47 -1.69
CA ILE A 65 -9.29 -7.52 -0.80
C ILE A 65 -10.34 -6.62 -0.15
N PHE A 66 -10.46 -6.70 1.18
CA PHE A 66 -11.35 -5.85 1.96
C PHE A 66 -10.82 -5.67 3.38
N GLY A 67 -11.20 -4.54 4.00
CA GLY A 67 -10.75 -4.18 5.34
C GLY A 67 -9.25 -3.89 5.42
N PHE A 68 -8.82 -3.48 6.61
CA PHE A 68 -7.46 -2.99 6.86
C PHE A 68 -6.40 -4.06 6.57
N PHE A 69 -6.52 -5.25 7.18
CA PHE A 69 -5.47 -6.27 7.12
C PHE A 69 -5.22 -6.85 5.73
N ARG A 70 -6.28 -7.15 4.96
CA ARG A 70 -6.11 -7.68 3.60
C ARG A 70 -5.52 -6.63 2.66
N THR A 71 -5.93 -5.37 2.83
CA THR A 71 -5.36 -4.24 2.09
C THR A 71 -3.88 -4.05 2.43
N LEU A 72 -3.51 -4.17 3.71
CA LEU A 72 -2.12 -4.11 4.16
C LEU A 72 -1.27 -5.24 3.55
N ILE A 73 -1.78 -6.47 3.54
CA ILE A 73 -1.07 -7.62 2.95
C ILE A 73 -0.87 -7.38 1.44
N ALA A 74 -1.94 -7.01 0.72
CA ALA A 74 -1.85 -6.71 -0.71
C ALA A 74 -0.86 -5.58 -1.00
N ALA A 75 -0.95 -4.47 -0.25
CA ALA A 75 -0.02 -3.35 -0.38
C ALA A 75 1.43 -3.76 -0.11
N THR A 76 1.66 -4.61 0.88
CA THR A 76 2.99 -5.14 1.21
C THR A 76 3.54 -5.98 0.06
N VAL A 77 2.75 -6.89 -0.50
CA VAL A 77 3.17 -7.72 -1.65
C VAL A 77 3.50 -6.83 -2.85
N GLY A 78 2.65 -5.86 -3.17
CA GLY A 78 2.91 -4.91 -4.26
C GLY A 78 4.16 -4.07 -4.01
N ALA A 79 4.37 -3.57 -2.79
CA ALA A 79 5.55 -2.78 -2.42
C ALA A 79 6.85 -3.59 -2.52
N ILE A 80 6.83 -4.87 -2.10
CA ILE A 80 7.98 -5.79 -2.26
C ILE A 80 8.35 -5.94 -3.74
N ILE A 81 7.36 -6.15 -4.61
CA ILE A 81 7.57 -6.28 -6.06
C ILE A 81 8.18 -4.99 -6.63
N LEU A 82 7.64 -3.83 -6.25
CA LEU A 82 8.14 -2.53 -6.73
C LEU A 82 9.57 -2.27 -6.27
N LEU A 83 9.88 -2.49 -4.99
CA LEU A 83 11.24 -2.31 -4.47
C LEU A 83 12.23 -3.28 -5.11
N PHE A 84 11.84 -4.54 -5.31
CA PHE A 84 12.66 -5.52 -5.99
C PHE A 84 12.98 -5.08 -7.43
N LEU A 85 11.97 -4.63 -8.18
CA LEU A 85 12.16 -4.15 -9.55
C LEU A 85 13.00 -2.87 -9.60
N TRP A 86 12.76 -1.96 -8.66
CA TRP A 86 13.52 -0.72 -8.53
C TRP A 86 15.00 -0.99 -8.23
N ARG A 87 15.33 -1.93 -7.34
CA ARG A 87 16.72 -2.37 -7.07
C ARG A 87 17.39 -2.90 -8.34
N LYS A 88 16.69 -3.80 -9.05
CA LYS A 88 17.18 -4.39 -10.29
C LYS A 88 17.50 -3.33 -11.36
N ILE A 89 16.67 -2.30 -11.49
CA ILE A 89 16.92 -1.18 -12.43
C ILE A 89 18.10 -0.31 -11.97
N ARG A 90 18.26 -0.12 -10.66
CA ARG A 90 19.33 0.69 -10.08
C ARG A 90 20.69 -0.03 -10.02
N GLY A 91 20.75 -1.28 -10.46
CA GLY A 91 21.98 -2.08 -10.51
C GLY A 91 22.48 -2.55 -9.14
N ARG A 92 21.58 -2.76 -8.17
CA ARG A 92 21.87 -3.28 -6.82
C ARG A 92 20.99 -4.49 -6.49
#